data_AF-A0A4Y3RZE6-F1
#
_entry.id   AF-A0A4Y3RZE6-F1
#
_cell.length_a   1.000
_cell.length_b   1.000
_cell.length_c   1.000
_cell.angle_alpha   90.00
_cell.angle_beta   90.00
_cell.angle_gamma   90.00
#
_symmetry.space_group_name_H-M   'P 1'
#
loop_
_entity.id
_entity.type
_entity.pdbx_description
1 polymer ?
#
loop_
_entity_poly.entity_id
_entity_poly.type
_entity_poly.pdbx_seq_one_letter_code
_entity_poly.pdbx_strand_id
1 'polypeptide(L)' 'MTRFLPAPRIDVLASVLEDIATHGYPTSDSGVLWEDARDAHLKRLADEQPRVA' A
#
# COMPACT_ATOMS: atom_id res chain seq x y z
N MET A 1 -24.53 -8.82 6.76
CA MET A 1 -24.27 -7.59 5.98
C MET A 1 -22.78 -7.52 5.68
N THR A 2 -22.32 -8.26 4.67
CA THR A 2 -20.91 -8.23 4.27
C THR A 2 -20.74 -7.03 3.37
N ARG A 3 -20.10 -5.98 3.86
CA ARG A 3 -19.79 -4.80 3.05
C ARG A 3 -18.75 -5.22 2.01
N PHE A 4 -19.20 -5.46 0.78
CA PHE A 4 -18.33 -5.60 -0.37
C PHE A 4 -17.62 -4.25 -0.55
N LEU A 5 -16.33 -4.20 -0.25
CA LEU A 5 -15.55 -2.99 -0.48
C LEU A 5 -15.54 -2.73 -2.00
N PRO A 6 -15.74 -1.49 -2.45
CA PRO A 6 -15.72 -1.20 -3.88
C PRO A 6 -14.35 -1.58 -4.46
N ALA A 7 -14.35 -2.27 -5.61
CA ALA A 7 -13.17 -2.77 -6.34
C ALA A 7 -11.91 -1.88 -6.26
N PRO A 8 -11.96 -0.55 -6.52
CA PRO A 8 -10.77 0.31 -6.47
C PRO A 8 -10.03 0.30 -5.13
N ARG A 9 -10.73 0.06 -4.01
CA ARG A 9 -10.06 -0.06 -2.69
C ARG A 9 -9.30 -1.37 -2.53
N ILE A 10 -9.80 -2.44 -3.14
CA ILE A 10 -9.11 -3.75 -3.15
C ILE A 10 -7.89 -3.66 -4.06
N ASP A 11 -8.03 -3.01 -5.22
CA ASP A 11 -6.91 -2.80 -6.15
C ASP A 11 -5.79 -1.99 -5.48
N VAL A 12 -6.12 -0.89 -4.78
CA VAL A 12 -5.13 -0.10 -4.03
C VAL A 12 -4.44 -0.92 -2.94
N LEU A 13 -5.17 -1.75 -2.19
CA LEU A 13 -4.58 -2.60 -1.17
C LEU A 13 -3.67 -3.68 -1.78
N ALA A 14 -4.07 -4.28 -2.90
CA ALA A 14 -3.26 -5.25 -3.62
C ALA A 14 -1.93 -4.65 -4.07
N SER A 15 -1.96 -3.45 -4.66
CA SER A 15 -0.73 -2.76 -5.07
C SER A 15 0.22 -2.48 -3.91
N VAL A 16 -0.30 -2.10 -2.73
CA VAL A 16 0.54 -1.91 -1.54
C VAL A 16 1.19 -3.21 -1.09
N LEU A 17 0.47 -4.33 -1.14
CA LEU A 17 1.04 -5.63 -0.77
C LEU A 17 2.11 -6.11 -1.75
N GLU A 18 1.92 -5.85 -3.05
CA GLU A 18 2.92 -6.11 -4.09
C GLU A 18 4.18 -5.24 -3.89
N ASP A 19 4.00 -3.98 -3.54
CA ASP A 19 5.09 -3.05 -3.23
C ASP A 19 5.87 -3.48 -1.98
N ILE A 20 5.16 -3.95 -0.94
CA ILE A 20 5.77 -4.54 0.26
C ILE A 20 6.54 -5.82 -0.07
N ALA A 21 6.01 -6.69 -0.93
CA ALA A 21 6.71 -7.90 -1.35
C ALA A 21 8.01 -7.59 -2.12
N THR A 22 8.03 -6.45 -2.83
CA THR A 22 9.18 -5.98 -3.62
C THR A 22 10.23 -5.26 -2.75
N HIS A 23 9.79 -4.38 -1.86
CA HIS A 23 10.66 -3.47 -1.11
C HIS A 23 10.88 -3.87 0.35
N GLY A 24 10.18 -4.90 0.81
CA GLY A 24 10.17 -5.35 2.19
C GLY A 24 9.25 -4.52 3.08
N TYR A 25 8.83 -5.13 4.18
CA TYR A 25 8.11 -4.48 5.26
C TYR A 25 9.08 -4.18 6.42
N PRO A 26 8.91 -3.06 7.16
CA PRO A 26 9.67 -2.81 8.38
C PRO A 26 9.55 -3.98 9.37
N THR A 27 10.66 -4.37 10.00
CA THR A 27 10.66 -5.44 11.00
C THR A 27 9.78 -5.09 12.19
N SER A 28 9.16 -6.07 12.86
CA SER A 28 8.30 -5.81 14.03
C SER A 28 8.98 -4.98 15.14
N ASP A 29 10.30 -5.10 15.30
CA ASP A 29 11.09 -4.34 16.28
C ASP A 29 11.23 -2.85 15.93
N SER A 30 10.91 -2.43 14.70
CA SER A 30 10.94 -1.02 14.32
C SER A 30 9.80 -0.22 14.94
N GLY A 31 8.78 -0.88 15.49
CA GLY A 31 7.60 -0.24 16.08
C GLY A 31 6.77 0.57 15.08
N VAL A 32 6.96 0.36 13.79
CA VAL A 32 6.25 1.10 12.72
C VAL A 32 4.82 0.55 12.63
N LEU A 33 3.85 1.45 12.72
CA LEU A 33 2.45 1.10 12.56
C LEU A 33 2.14 0.74 11.11
N TRP A 34 1.15 -0.13 10.94
CA TRP A 34 0.69 -0.57 9.63
C TRP A 34 0.28 0.61 8.73
N GLU A 35 -0.42 1.59 9.30
CA GLU A 35 -0.91 2.76 8.59
C GLU A 35 0.24 3.62 8.05
N ASP A 36 1.29 3.82 8.85
CA ASP A 36 2.45 4.63 8.46
C ASP A 36 3.27 3.94 7.36
N ALA A 37 3.50 2.63 7.50
CA ALA A 37 4.16 1.84 6.47
C ALA A 37 3.36 1.87 5.16
N ARG A 38 2.04 1.57 5.24
CA ARG A 38 1.13 1.60 4.09
C ARG A 38 1.18 2.95 3.38
N ASP A 39 1.14 4.06 4.11
CA ASP A 39 1.13 5.40 3.52
C ASP A 39 2.47 5.73 2.83
N ALA A 40 3.59 5.24 3.37
CA ALA A 40 4.89 5.33 2.69
C ALA A 40 4.93 4.51 1.38
N HIS A 41 4.37 3.29 1.38
CA HIS A 41 4.23 2.47 0.18
C HIS A 41 3.29 3.10 -0.86
N LEU A 42 2.16 3.66 -0.42
CA LEU A 42 1.23 4.40 -1.30
C LEU A 42 1.88 5.62 -1.94
N LYS A 43 2.71 6.34 -1.19
CA LYS A 43 3.46 7.48 -1.74
C LYS A 43 4.43 7.03 -2.83
N ARG A 44 5.18 5.95 -2.60
CA ARG A 44 6.09 5.37 -3.61
C ARG A 44 5.32 4.97 -4.87
N LEU A 45 4.21 4.25 -4.71
CA LEU A 45 3.35 3.87 -5.83
C LEU A 45 2.81 5.07 -6.59
N ALA A 46 2.43 6.15 -5.91
CA ALA A 46 1.97 7.39 -6.54
C ALA A 46 3.11 8.15 -7.27
N ASP A 47 4.35 8.02 -6.81
CA ASP A 47 5.53 8.60 -7.46
C ASP A 47 6.01 7.74 -8.65
N GLU A 48 5.77 6.43 -8.63
CA GLU A 48 6.10 5.46 -9.70
C GLU A 48 5.05 5.38 -10.80
N GLN A 49 3.78 5.59 -10.47
CA GLN A 49 2.72 5.71 -11.47
C GLN A 49 3.02 6.95 -12.33
N PRO A 50 3.23 6.80 -13.65
CA PRO A 50 3.40 7.95 -14.52
C PRO A 50 2.16 8.82 -14.37
N ARG A 51 2.35 10.06 -13.91
CA ARG A 51 1.30 11.08 -13.91
C ARG A 51 0.81 11.18 -15.35
N VAL A 52 -0.34 10.59 -15.64
CA VAL A 52 -1.04 10.83 -16.89
C VAL A 52 -1.36 12.32 -16.89
N ALA A 53 -0.63 13.06 -17.73
CA ALA A 53 -0.78 14.49 -17.94
C ALA A 53 -2.06 14.80 -18.73
#